data_AF-A0A847LCV6-F1
#
_entry.id   AF-A0A847LCV6-F1
#
_cell.length_a   1.000
_cell.length_b   1.000
_cell.length_c   1.000
_cell.angle_alpha   90.00
_cell.angle_beta   90.00
_cell.angle_gamma   90.00
#
_symmetry.space_group_name_H-M   'P 1'
#
loop_
_entity.id
_entity.type
_entity.pdbx_description
1 polymer ?
#
loop_
_entity_poly.entity_id
_entity_poly.type
_entity_poly.pdbx_seq_one_letter_code
_entity_poly.pdbx_strand_id
1 'polypeptide(L)'
;MGKRLFSLATDPYLADHQLEGTPFVPFVVLAESLLELVTDGVTPVADGGLADLRLEAPLMLRKGREREVEYARTPTRFEARDGAGRPLFSATAATGRHSLAGPPPRATTPPVLAWPRRNLYPAILRHGPTFQADLQVWRFSPAEAVFAWTGIAPRPASLACLGPDRAAACVLGDLALQAAGLTLLGRGGGYTLPWGAAGYERPVPLVGAGPTDTRSAMGPGCPGRPPAKPGSRLAAGPQADSLATVSSGVKGPDVTGMPEQGAPGMPERVPTGVPGSDPAAMPLPELDRQPFPGETYGAAAATGLSGITCRVTTASDGKLTVETFTADGRALICWLGLDLRPVGISISGSAQGLIEALAALQEVAA
;
A
#
# COMPACT_ATOMS: atom_id res chain seq x y z
N MET A 1 -12.67 -17.55 9.27
CA MET A 1 -11.25 -17.61 8.86
C MET A 1 -11.24 -17.88 7.36
N GLY A 2 -10.43 -17.14 6.61
CA GLY A 2 -10.37 -17.25 5.15
C GLY A 2 -8.97 -17.66 4.71
N LYS A 3 -8.86 -18.36 3.58
CA LYS A 3 -7.59 -18.68 2.95
C LYS A 3 -7.57 -18.09 1.55
N ARG A 4 -6.42 -17.59 1.12
CA ARG A 4 -6.17 -17.15 -0.25
C ARG A 4 -4.88 -17.76 -0.77
N LEU A 5 -4.93 -18.24 -2.01
CA LEU A 5 -3.73 -18.62 -2.75
C LEU A 5 -3.27 -17.41 -3.56
N PHE A 6 -2.00 -17.06 -3.41
CA PHE A 6 -1.32 -16.10 -4.27
C PHE A 6 -0.42 -16.86 -5.24
N SER A 7 -0.57 -16.60 -6.54
CA SER A 7 0.32 -17.16 -7.56
C SER A 7 0.43 -16.23 -8.76
N LEU A 8 1.53 -16.31 -9.50
CA LEU A 8 1.68 -15.54 -10.75
C LEU A 8 0.76 -16.05 -11.88
N ALA A 9 0.14 -17.22 -11.72
CA ALA A 9 -0.80 -17.75 -12.70
C ALA A 9 -2.22 -17.20 -12.49
N THR A 10 -2.65 -17.09 -11.23
CA THR A 10 -3.98 -16.58 -10.83
C THR A 10 -4.01 -15.08 -10.64
N ASP A 11 -2.89 -14.48 -10.24
CA ASP A 11 -2.71 -13.07 -9.98
C ASP A 11 -1.56 -12.52 -10.86
N PRO A 12 -1.72 -12.52 -12.20
CA PRO A 12 -0.62 -12.19 -13.12
C PRO A 12 -0.09 -10.76 -12.95
N TYR A 13 -0.92 -9.84 -12.46
CA TYR A 13 -0.49 -8.47 -12.14
C TYR A 13 0.59 -8.40 -11.06
N LEU A 14 0.73 -9.41 -10.20
CA LEU A 14 1.78 -9.45 -9.17
C LEU A 14 3.17 -9.63 -9.77
N ALA A 15 3.28 -10.10 -11.02
CA ALA A 15 4.54 -10.14 -11.74
C ALA A 15 5.11 -8.73 -11.95
N ASP A 16 4.28 -7.70 -11.93
CA ASP A 16 4.69 -6.31 -12.17
C ASP A 16 5.16 -5.59 -10.89
N HIS A 17 5.10 -6.21 -9.73
CA HIS A 17 5.60 -5.63 -8.49
C HIS A 17 6.79 -6.45 -7.96
N GLN A 18 7.99 -5.94 -8.22
CA GLN A 18 9.23 -6.70 -8.04
C GLN A 18 10.25 -5.97 -7.18
N LEU A 19 10.99 -6.75 -6.41
CA LEU A 19 12.21 -6.32 -5.72
C LEU A 19 13.39 -7.11 -6.28
N GLU A 20 14.35 -6.41 -6.90
CA GLU A 20 15.54 -7.04 -7.50
C GLU A 20 15.19 -8.21 -8.46
N GLY A 21 14.14 -8.04 -9.27
CA GLY A 21 13.69 -9.06 -10.21
C GLY A 21 12.83 -10.17 -9.60
N THR A 22 12.60 -10.16 -8.29
CA THR A 22 11.73 -11.13 -7.61
C THR A 22 10.35 -10.53 -7.33
N PRO A 23 9.27 -11.08 -7.91
CA PRO A 23 7.91 -10.64 -7.62
C PRO A 23 7.53 -10.84 -6.15
N PHE A 24 6.76 -9.91 -5.59
CA PHE A 24 6.22 -10.03 -4.24
C PHE A 24 4.90 -9.28 -4.10
N VAL A 25 4.06 -9.71 -3.16
CA VAL A 25 2.74 -9.11 -2.95
C VAL A 25 2.88 -7.67 -2.45
N PRO A 26 2.28 -6.67 -3.14
CA PRO A 26 2.31 -5.27 -2.71
C PRO A 26 1.67 -5.06 -1.34
N PHE A 27 2.17 -4.07 -0.60
CA PHE A 27 1.63 -3.69 0.71
C PHE A 27 0.14 -3.32 0.63
N VAL A 28 -0.27 -2.60 -0.43
CA VAL A 28 -1.68 -2.27 -0.69
C VAL A 28 -2.54 -3.52 -0.93
N VAL A 29 -2.03 -4.57 -1.58
CA VAL A 29 -2.80 -5.80 -1.83
C VAL A 29 -3.08 -6.54 -0.51
N LEU A 30 -2.12 -6.54 0.41
CA LEU A 30 -2.29 -7.10 1.75
C LEU A 30 -3.29 -6.27 2.56
N ALA A 31 -3.20 -4.93 2.52
CA ALA A 31 -4.15 -4.03 3.15
C ALA A 31 -5.57 -4.22 2.63
N GLU A 32 -5.78 -4.22 1.30
CA GLU A 32 -7.09 -4.46 0.69
C GLU A 32 -7.65 -5.85 1.05
N SER A 33 -6.79 -6.87 1.16
CA SER A 33 -7.24 -8.20 1.60
C SER A 33 -7.75 -8.21 3.04
N LEU A 34 -7.09 -7.46 3.94
CA LEU A 34 -7.59 -7.32 5.32
C LEU A 34 -8.85 -6.46 5.38
N LEU A 35 -8.93 -5.39 4.59
CA LEU A 35 -10.08 -4.50 4.55
C LEU A 35 -11.38 -5.23 4.12
N GLU A 36 -11.29 -6.16 3.17
CA GLU A 36 -12.40 -7.05 2.81
C GLU A 36 -12.91 -7.86 4.00
N LEU A 37 -12.01 -8.40 4.84
CA LEU A 37 -12.41 -9.16 6.02
C LEU A 37 -13.05 -8.30 7.11
N VAL A 38 -12.64 -7.03 7.20
CA VAL A 38 -13.28 -6.05 8.10
C VAL A 38 -14.71 -5.77 7.62
N THR A 39 -14.88 -5.56 6.31
CA THR A 39 -16.15 -5.14 5.70
C THR A 39 -17.18 -6.27 5.58
N ASP A 40 -16.74 -7.50 5.30
CA ASP A 40 -17.63 -8.69 5.25
C ASP A 40 -18.02 -9.21 6.65
N GLY A 41 -17.28 -8.81 7.68
CA GLY A 41 -17.33 -9.40 9.02
C GLY A 41 -18.19 -8.66 10.05
N VAL A 42 -19.51 -8.58 9.87
CA VAL A 42 -20.56 -8.35 10.92
C VAL A 42 -20.47 -7.06 11.77
N THR A 43 -19.37 -6.32 11.73
CA THR A 43 -19.28 -4.98 12.32
C THR A 43 -19.45 -4.02 11.14
N PRO A 44 -20.56 -3.27 11.05
CA PRO A 44 -20.60 -2.13 10.16
C PRO A 44 -19.59 -1.14 10.74
N VAL A 45 -18.32 -1.29 10.34
CA VAL A 45 -17.32 -0.26 10.57
C VAL A 45 -17.79 0.87 9.69
N ALA A 46 -18.52 1.82 10.30
CA ALA A 46 -19.16 2.95 9.63
C ALA A 46 -18.17 3.75 8.75
N ASP A 47 -16.87 3.53 8.94
CA ASP A 47 -15.79 4.35 8.40
C ASP A 47 -14.70 3.60 7.60
N GLY A 48 -14.87 2.30 7.29
CA GLY A 48 -14.19 1.65 6.14
C GLY A 48 -12.65 1.78 6.06
N GLY A 49 -11.92 1.63 7.18
CA GLY A 49 -10.46 1.77 7.22
C GLY A 49 -9.75 0.73 8.09
N LEU A 50 -8.43 0.67 7.93
CA LEU A 50 -7.50 -0.10 8.75
C LEU A 50 -6.62 0.86 9.55
N ALA A 51 -6.22 0.44 10.74
CA ALA A 51 -5.25 1.13 11.59
C ALA A 51 -4.10 0.19 11.97
N ASP A 52 -3.00 0.75 12.47
CA ASP A 52 -1.83 0.01 12.99
C ASP A 52 -1.31 -1.08 12.04
N LEU A 53 -1.21 -0.75 10.75
CA LEU A 53 -0.78 -1.68 9.72
C LEU A 53 0.71 -1.99 9.90
N ARG A 54 1.07 -3.27 9.86
CA ARG A 54 2.46 -3.74 9.99
C ARG A 54 2.74 -4.89 9.04
N LEU A 55 3.80 -4.75 8.26
CA LEU A 55 4.41 -5.83 7.48
C LEU A 55 5.48 -6.49 8.35
N GLU A 56 5.34 -7.79 8.58
CA GLU A 56 6.33 -8.57 9.33
C GLU A 56 7.33 -9.22 8.38
N ALA A 57 6.85 -9.69 7.23
CA ALA A 57 7.69 -10.27 6.18
C ALA A 57 7.06 -10.07 4.79
N PRO A 58 7.84 -9.64 3.78
CA PRO A 58 7.37 -9.60 2.39
C PRO A 58 6.98 -10.99 1.87
N LEU A 59 5.84 -11.08 1.20
CA LEU A 59 5.39 -12.32 0.58
C LEU A 59 5.99 -12.47 -0.82
N MET A 60 7.19 -13.05 -0.89
CA MET A 60 7.89 -13.31 -2.15
C MET A 60 7.22 -14.45 -2.95
N LEU A 61 7.03 -14.22 -4.25
CA LEU A 61 6.41 -15.14 -5.20
C LEU A 61 7.45 -15.69 -6.17
N ARG A 62 7.23 -16.93 -6.63
CA ARG A 62 8.09 -17.59 -7.62
C ARG A 62 7.24 -18.22 -8.71
N LYS A 63 7.76 -18.25 -9.95
CA LYS A 63 7.08 -18.88 -11.08
C LYS A 63 6.76 -20.35 -10.75
N GLY A 64 5.51 -20.76 -11.00
CA GLY A 64 5.03 -22.12 -10.76
C GLY A 64 4.92 -22.51 -9.28
N ARG A 65 4.99 -21.57 -8.34
CA ARG A 65 4.80 -21.84 -6.91
C ARG A 65 3.70 -20.96 -6.34
N GLU A 66 2.67 -21.61 -5.82
CA GLU A 66 1.59 -20.95 -5.09
C GLU A 66 2.00 -20.69 -3.64
N ARG A 67 1.46 -19.63 -3.05
CA ARG A 67 1.64 -19.29 -1.65
C ARG A 67 0.28 -19.16 -1.00
N GLU A 68 -0.03 -20.07 -0.08
CA GLU A 68 -1.21 -19.95 0.77
C GLU A 68 -0.97 -18.90 1.85
N VAL A 69 -1.95 -18.02 2.00
CA VAL A 69 -2.07 -17.05 3.08
C VAL A 69 -3.35 -17.35 3.83
N GLU A 70 -3.23 -17.58 5.14
CA GLU A 70 -4.35 -17.73 6.05
C GLU A 70 -4.64 -16.39 6.72
N TYR A 71 -5.91 -16.00 6.71
CA TYR A 71 -6.38 -14.82 7.38
C TYR A 71 -7.11 -15.16 8.68
N ALA A 72 -6.55 -14.64 9.77
CA ALA A 72 -7.08 -14.77 11.11
C ALA A 72 -7.66 -13.43 11.58
N ARG A 73 -8.74 -13.52 12.37
CA ARG A 73 -9.36 -12.38 13.05
C ARG A 73 -9.42 -12.70 14.53
N THR A 74 -8.88 -11.82 15.35
CA THR A 74 -9.15 -11.75 16.79
C THR A 74 -10.14 -10.61 17.04
N PRO A 75 -10.67 -10.45 18.27
CA PRO A 75 -11.57 -9.33 18.58
C PRO A 75 -10.99 -7.95 18.26
N THR A 76 -9.67 -7.80 18.29
CA THR A 76 -8.98 -6.50 18.16
C THR A 76 -8.05 -6.41 16.96
N ARG A 77 -7.75 -7.52 16.26
CA ARG A 77 -6.70 -7.55 15.23
C ARG A 77 -7.06 -8.48 14.07
N PHE A 78 -6.59 -8.10 12.89
CA PHE A 78 -6.62 -8.88 11.66
C PHE A 78 -5.18 -9.24 11.30
N GLU A 79 -4.94 -10.49 10.96
CA GLU A 79 -3.61 -11.00 10.65
C GLU A 79 -3.64 -11.86 9.39
N ALA A 80 -2.66 -11.66 8.52
CA ALA A 80 -2.32 -12.55 7.43
C ALA A 80 -1.09 -13.37 7.83
N ARG A 81 -1.18 -14.70 7.72
CA ARG A 81 -0.12 -15.64 8.07
C ARG A 81 0.20 -16.51 6.86
N ASP A 82 1.45 -16.95 6.72
CA ASP A 82 1.79 -17.93 5.69
C ASP A 82 1.27 -19.33 6.06
N GLY A 83 1.39 -20.30 5.13
CA GLY A 83 0.99 -21.69 5.38
C GLY A 83 1.73 -22.40 6.52
N ALA A 84 2.78 -21.80 7.10
CA ALA A 84 3.46 -22.29 8.31
C ALA A 84 2.99 -21.56 9.59
N GLY A 85 2.00 -20.68 9.48
CA GLY A 85 1.45 -19.90 10.59
C GLY A 85 2.31 -18.69 10.99
N ARG A 86 3.35 -18.35 10.23
CA ARG A 86 4.20 -17.18 10.53
C ARG A 86 3.48 -15.89 10.11
N PRO A 87 3.52 -14.83 10.93
CA PRO A 87 2.85 -13.58 10.58
C PRO A 87 3.53 -12.93 9.38
N LEU A 88 2.72 -12.47 8.42
CA LEU A 88 3.16 -11.74 7.23
C LEU A 88 2.75 -10.27 7.33
N PHE A 89 1.49 -10.03 7.71
CA PHE A 89 0.90 -8.71 7.73
C PHE A 89 -0.17 -8.63 8.82
N SER A 90 -0.37 -7.47 9.41
CA SER A 90 -1.43 -7.27 10.40
C SER A 90 -1.97 -5.85 10.41
N ALA A 91 -3.19 -5.69 10.92
CA ALA A 91 -3.85 -4.42 11.11
C ALA A 91 -4.91 -4.52 12.22
N THR A 92 -5.39 -3.39 12.70
CA THR A 92 -6.59 -3.25 13.54
C THR A 92 -7.69 -2.57 12.72
N ALA A 93 -8.95 -2.65 13.17
CA ALA A 93 -10.01 -1.85 12.55
C ALA A 93 -9.84 -0.38 12.97
N ALA A 94 -9.94 0.55 12.02
CA ALA A 94 -9.97 1.96 12.35
C ALA A 94 -11.24 2.33 13.14
N THR A 95 -11.12 3.21 14.13
CA THR A 95 -12.23 3.66 14.98
C THR A 95 -12.86 4.99 14.53
N GLY A 96 -12.53 5.45 13.32
CA GLY A 96 -13.08 6.65 12.69
C GLY A 96 -12.40 6.94 11.35
N ARG A 97 -12.81 8.01 10.67
CA ARG A 97 -12.14 8.52 9.46
C ARG A 97 -11.07 9.54 9.80
N HIS A 98 -10.01 9.55 9.02
CA HIS A 98 -9.04 10.62 9.07
C HIS A 98 -9.56 11.91 8.44
N SER A 99 -9.31 13.02 9.12
CA SER A 99 -9.43 14.35 8.52
C SER A 99 -8.32 14.56 7.51
N LEU A 100 -8.68 14.86 6.27
CA LEU A 100 -7.70 15.19 5.24
C LEU A 100 -6.80 16.34 5.69
N ALA A 101 -5.53 16.32 5.27
CA ALA A 101 -4.53 17.32 5.63
C ALA A 101 -4.89 18.72 5.11
N GLY A 102 -5.78 18.81 4.13
CA GLY A 102 -6.32 20.07 3.62
C GLY A 102 -7.20 19.86 2.39
N PRO A 103 -7.68 20.95 1.75
CA PRO A 103 -8.41 20.86 0.50
C PRO A 103 -7.54 20.18 -0.58
N PRO A 104 -8.13 19.58 -1.62
CA PRO A 104 -7.38 18.95 -2.69
C PRO A 104 -6.34 19.90 -3.29
N PRO A 105 -5.10 19.45 -3.52
CA PRO A 105 -4.07 20.29 -4.12
C PRO A 105 -4.50 20.71 -5.52
N ARG A 106 -4.34 22.00 -5.84
CA ARG A 106 -4.62 22.51 -7.18
C ARG A 106 -3.43 22.25 -8.11
N ALA A 107 -3.74 21.81 -9.32
CA ALA A 107 -2.78 21.73 -10.40
C ALA A 107 -2.15 23.08 -10.71
N THR A 108 -0.82 23.15 -10.64
CA THR A 108 -0.08 24.21 -11.31
C THR A 108 0.16 23.77 -12.75
N THR A 109 -0.22 24.62 -13.70
CA THR A 109 0.05 24.40 -15.13
C THR A 109 0.98 25.52 -15.61
N PRO A 110 2.15 25.21 -16.18
CA PRO A 110 2.72 23.87 -16.40
C PRO A 110 3.22 23.20 -15.09
N PRO A 111 3.40 21.85 -15.08
CA PRO A 111 4.10 21.18 -13.98
C PRO A 111 5.53 21.70 -13.87
N VAL A 112 6.08 21.68 -12.66
CA VAL A 112 7.47 22.08 -12.41
C VAL A 112 8.42 21.07 -13.06
N LEU A 113 8.00 19.80 -13.11
CA LEU A 113 8.80 18.71 -13.62
C LEU A 113 7.89 17.60 -14.18
N ALA A 114 8.28 16.98 -15.28
CA ALA A 114 7.55 15.87 -15.88
C ALA A 114 8.52 14.75 -16.25
N TRP A 115 8.20 13.53 -15.83
CA TRP A 115 9.00 12.34 -16.06
C TRP A 115 8.16 11.24 -16.72
N PRO A 116 8.42 10.94 -18.00
CA PRO A 116 7.78 9.82 -18.67
C PRO A 116 8.11 8.49 -17.99
N ARG A 117 7.14 7.57 -17.91
CA ARG A 117 7.28 6.24 -17.30
C ARG A 117 8.48 5.45 -17.84
N ARG A 118 8.77 5.59 -19.15
CA ARG A 118 9.93 4.97 -19.81
C ARG A 118 11.28 5.37 -19.21
N ASN A 119 11.34 6.52 -18.54
CA ASN A 119 12.54 7.01 -17.86
C ASN A 119 12.47 6.73 -16.35
N LEU A 120 11.28 6.82 -15.75
CA LEU A 120 11.07 6.64 -14.30
C LEU A 120 11.30 5.19 -13.82
N TYR A 121 10.65 4.22 -14.48
CA TYR A 121 10.59 2.85 -13.95
C TYR A 121 11.85 2.03 -14.13
N PRO A 122 12.54 2.05 -15.29
CA PRO A 122 13.82 1.34 -15.43
C PRO A 122 14.87 1.87 -14.45
N ALA A 123 14.77 3.15 -14.08
CA ALA A 123 15.78 3.82 -13.29
C ALA A 123 15.62 3.59 -11.78
N ILE A 124 14.39 3.70 -11.26
CA ILE A 124 14.14 3.88 -9.81
C ILE A 124 13.19 2.82 -9.26
N LEU A 125 12.00 2.70 -9.84
CA LEU A 125 10.91 1.96 -9.21
C LEU A 125 10.90 0.49 -9.62
N ARG A 126 11.40 0.13 -10.81
CA ARG A 126 11.46 -1.25 -11.33
C ARG A 126 10.12 -2.02 -11.29
N HIS A 127 8.99 -1.30 -11.34
CA HIS A 127 7.67 -1.89 -11.49
C HIS A 127 7.40 -2.22 -12.96
N GLY A 128 6.61 -3.26 -13.22
CA GLY A 128 6.06 -3.62 -14.52
C GLY A 128 4.77 -2.86 -14.85
N PRO A 129 4.26 -3.00 -16.09
CA PRO A 129 3.28 -2.11 -16.69
C PRO A 129 2.00 -1.85 -15.88
N THR A 130 1.53 -2.82 -15.07
CA THR A 130 0.34 -2.65 -14.23
C THR A 130 0.45 -1.46 -13.29
N PHE A 131 1.63 -1.23 -12.72
CA PHE A 131 1.88 -0.20 -11.71
C PHE A 131 2.69 0.98 -12.26
N GLN A 132 2.69 1.16 -13.59
CA GLN A 132 3.39 2.25 -14.25
C GLN A 132 2.47 3.42 -14.62
N ALA A 133 2.92 4.63 -14.33
CA ALA A 133 2.30 5.88 -14.76
C ALA A 133 3.34 6.95 -15.10
N ASP A 134 3.00 7.89 -15.97
CA ASP A 134 3.81 9.08 -16.18
C ASP A 134 3.70 9.98 -14.95
N LEU A 135 4.84 10.48 -14.46
CA LEU A 135 4.93 11.30 -13.26
C LEU A 135 5.00 12.78 -13.63
N GLN A 136 4.22 13.60 -12.93
CA GLN A 136 4.39 15.05 -12.92
C GLN A 136 4.59 15.53 -11.48
N VAL A 137 5.52 16.46 -11.27
CA VAL A 137 5.74 17.13 -9.99
C VAL A 137 5.23 18.55 -10.10
N TRP A 138 4.28 18.92 -9.24
CA TRP A 138 3.65 20.24 -9.21
C TRP A 138 4.18 21.10 -8.07
N ARG A 139 4.59 20.45 -6.97
CA ARG A 139 5.23 21.08 -5.82
C ARG A 139 6.15 20.08 -5.14
N PHE A 140 7.28 20.55 -4.65
CA PHE A 140 8.19 19.72 -3.87
C PHE A 140 8.91 20.59 -2.85
N SER A 141 8.65 20.35 -1.57
CA SER A 141 9.28 21.04 -0.44
C SER A 141 9.57 20.06 0.71
N PRO A 142 10.32 20.49 1.74
CA PRO A 142 10.56 19.65 2.92
C PRO A 142 9.29 19.24 3.66
N ALA A 143 8.22 20.03 3.62
CA ALA A 143 6.97 19.75 4.32
C ALA A 143 5.91 19.04 3.44
N GLU A 144 5.88 19.33 2.14
CA GLU A 144 4.85 18.86 1.23
C GLU A 144 5.41 18.56 -0.17
N ALA A 145 4.97 17.45 -0.76
CA ALA A 145 5.12 17.18 -2.19
C ALA A 145 3.76 16.96 -2.83
N VAL A 146 3.58 17.44 -4.05
CA VAL A 146 2.38 17.25 -4.87
C VAL A 146 2.78 16.68 -6.21
N PHE A 147 2.27 15.48 -6.48
CA PHE A 147 2.49 14.75 -7.72
C PHE A 147 1.18 14.59 -8.48
N ALA A 148 1.26 14.42 -9.80
CA ALA A 148 0.16 13.90 -10.58
C ALA A 148 0.62 12.67 -11.39
N TRP A 149 -0.23 11.65 -11.41
CA TRP A 149 -0.05 10.44 -12.19
C TRP A 149 -0.94 10.49 -13.42
N THR A 150 -0.31 10.34 -14.59
CA THR A 150 -0.98 10.38 -15.89
C THR A 150 -0.63 9.14 -16.70
N GLY A 151 -1.34 8.88 -17.80
CA GLY A 151 -1.07 7.70 -18.64
C GLY A 151 -1.31 6.36 -17.93
N ILE A 152 -2.10 6.35 -16.84
CA ILE A 152 -2.51 5.12 -16.14
C ILE A 152 -3.30 4.27 -17.14
N ALA A 153 -2.85 3.04 -17.37
CA ALA A 153 -3.50 2.15 -18.31
C ALA A 153 -4.96 1.89 -17.88
N PRO A 154 -5.94 1.98 -18.80
CA PRO A 154 -7.31 1.56 -18.51
C PRO A 154 -7.30 0.06 -18.23
N ARG A 155 -7.58 -0.32 -16.96
CA ARG A 155 -7.59 -1.69 -16.41
C ARG A 155 -6.81 -2.72 -17.23
N PRO A 156 -5.49 -2.84 -17.03
CA PRO A 156 -4.68 -3.90 -17.61
C PRO A 156 -5.36 -5.28 -17.53
N ALA A 157 -5.23 -6.10 -18.58
CA ALA A 157 -5.78 -7.45 -18.60
C ALA A 157 -5.28 -8.32 -17.43
N SER A 158 -4.07 -8.02 -16.92
CA SER A 158 -3.48 -8.64 -15.73
C SER A 158 -4.33 -8.45 -14.46
N LEU A 159 -5.19 -7.42 -14.39
CA LEU A 159 -6.10 -7.14 -13.27
C LEU A 159 -7.51 -7.71 -13.48
N ALA A 160 -7.75 -8.50 -14.53
CA ALA A 160 -9.07 -9.09 -14.80
C ALA A 160 -9.55 -10.02 -13.68
N CYS A 161 -8.63 -10.62 -12.92
CA CYS A 161 -8.93 -11.49 -11.78
C CYS A 161 -9.41 -10.74 -10.53
N LEU A 162 -9.31 -9.40 -10.50
CA LEU A 162 -9.80 -8.56 -9.40
C LEU A 162 -11.12 -7.89 -9.79
N GLY A 163 -11.99 -7.63 -8.82
CA GLY A 163 -13.14 -6.73 -9.01
C GLY A 163 -12.68 -5.30 -9.37
N PRO A 164 -13.50 -4.50 -10.07
CA PRO A 164 -13.10 -3.17 -10.56
C PRO A 164 -12.59 -2.23 -9.46
N ASP A 165 -13.29 -2.14 -8.33
CA ASP A 165 -12.88 -1.31 -7.19
C ASP A 165 -11.55 -1.73 -6.62
N ARG A 166 -11.36 -3.04 -6.42
CA ARG A 166 -10.11 -3.58 -5.88
C ARG A 166 -8.94 -3.38 -6.84
N ALA A 167 -9.17 -3.56 -8.14
CA ALA A 167 -8.16 -3.30 -9.17
C ALA A 167 -7.71 -1.84 -9.12
N ALA A 168 -8.64 -0.89 -9.05
CA ALA A 168 -8.34 0.53 -8.90
C ALA A 168 -7.60 0.81 -7.58
N ALA A 169 -8.04 0.23 -6.46
CA ALA A 169 -7.41 0.41 -5.16
C ALA A 169 -5.96 -0.06 -5.15
N CYS A 170 -5.69 -1.23 -5.72
CA CYS A 170 -4.34 -1.79 -5.80
C CYS A 170 -3.42 -0.91 -6.63
N VAL A 171 -3.85 -0.41 -7.79
CA VAL A 171 -3.02 0.45 -8.64
C VAL A 171 -2.79 1.81 -7.98
N LEU A 172 -3.85 2.48 -7.53
CA LEU A 172 -3.75 3.81 -6.95
C LEU A 172 -3.01 3.81 -5.61
N GLY A 173 -3.25 2.81 -4.78
CA GLY A 173 -2.58 2.69 -3.49
C GLY A 173 -1.09 2.40 -3.67
N ASP A 174 -0.71 1.62 -4.68
CA ASP A 174 0.70 1.42 -5.03
C ASP A 174 1.35 2.70 -5.57
N LEU A 175 0.70 3.41 -6.50
CA LEU A 175 1.18 4.72 -6.98
C LEU A 175 1.32 5.76 -5.85
N ALA A 176 0.44 5.73 -4.85
CA ALA A 176 0.55 6.56 -3.64
C ALA A 176 1.80 6.19 -2.82
N LEU A 177 2.08 4.90 -2.64
CA LEU A 177 3.29 4.43 -1.97
C LEU A 177 4.56 4.76 -2.77
N GLN A 178 4.51 4.69 -4.10
CA GLN A 178 5.59 5.16 -4.98
C GLN A 178 5.85 6.66 -4.79
N ALA A 179 4.82 7.50 -4.68
CA ALA A 179 4.96 8.93 -4.40
C ALA A 179 5.63 9.20 -3.03
N ALA A 180 5.31 8.41 -2.02
CA ALA A 180 5.96 8.47 -0.71
C ALA A 180 7.46 8.12 -0.82
N GLY A 181 7.78 7.03 -1.52
CA GLY A 181 9.16 6.60 -1.77
C GLY A 181 9.96 7.65 -2.55
N LEU A 182 9.39 8.24 -3.60
CA LEU A 182 10.00 9.33 -4.37
C LEU A 182 10.24 10.58 -3.51
N THR A 183 9.33 10.87 -2.57
CA THR A 183 9.49 12.00 -1.65
C THR A 183 10.68 11.80 -0.72
N LEU A 184 10.85 10.62 -0.14
CA LEU A 184 12.03 10.32 0.69
C LEU A 184 13.31 10.31 -0.14
N LEU A 185 13.26 9.71 -1.32
CA LEU A 185 14.41 9.62 -2.21
C LEU A 185 14.91 11.02 -2.61
N GLY A 186 14.00 11.91 -3.02
CA GLY A 186 14.35 13.29 -3.36
C GLY A 186 14.84 14.13 -2.18
N ARG A 187 14.68 13.65 -0.94
CA ARG A 187 15.21 14.26 0.30
C ARG A 187 16.55 13.66 0.73
N GLY A 188 17.23 12.94 -0.17
CA GLY A 188 18.49 12.27 0.11
C GLY A 188 18.34 10.93 0.84
N GLY A 189 17.12 10.39 0.93
CA GLY A 189 16.87 9.04 1.38
C GLY A 189 17.30 7.98 0.36
N GLY A 190 17.30 6.71 0.78
CA GLY A 190 17.48 5.58 -0.13
C GLY A 190 16.16 5.12 -0.77
N TYR A 191 16.24 4.09 -1.62
CA TYR A 191 15.04 3.36 -2.02
C TYR A 191 14.42 2.70 -0.78
N THR A 192 13.11 2.83 -0.60
CA THR A 192 12.39 2.36 0.58
C THR A 192 11.22 1.47 0.23
N LEU A 193 10.82 0.62 1.19
CA LEU A 193 9.58 -0.14 1.14
C LEU A 193 8.69 0.22 2.34
N PRO A 194 7.35 0.19 2.16
CA PRO A 194 6.43 0.31 3.28
C PRO A 194 6.53 -0.89 4.21
N TRP A 195 6.76 -0.60 5.49
CA TRP A 195 6.83 -1.59 6.56
C TRP A 195 5.69 -1.44 7.56
N GLY A 196 5.08 -0.27 7.62
CA GLY A 196 3.90 -0.02 8.42
C GLY A 196 3.19 1.26 8.02
N ALA A 197 1.99 1.43 8.57
CA ALA A 197 1.22 2.67 8.46
C ALA A 197 0.36 2.81 9.71
N ALA A 198 0.20 4.03 10.21
CA ALA A 198 -0.75 4.33 11.28
C ALA A 198 -2.20 4.06 10.81
N GLY A 199 -2.48 4.27 9.52
CA GLY A 199 -3.80 4.03 8.96
C GLY A 199 -3.82 3.90 7.44
N TYR A 200 -4.87 3.25 6.94
CA TYR A 200 -5.19 3.10 5.53
C TYR A 200 -6.70 3.21 5.34
N GLU A 201 -7.15 4.12 4.47
CA GLU A 201 -8.56 4.39 4.24
C GLU A 201 -8.89 4.49 2.75
N ARG A 202 -10.11 4.07 2.41
CA ARG A 202 -10.73 4.26 1.10
C ARG A 202 -12.05 5.02 1.27
N PRO A 203 -12.03 6.37 1.27
CA PRO A 203 -13.18 7.18 1.71
C PRO A 203 -14.43 7.02 0.83
N VAL A 204 -14.26 6.64 -0.43
CA VAL A 204 -15.32 6.46 -1.44
C VAL A 204 -15.09 5.21 -2.29
N PRO A 205 -16.14 4.59 -2.86
CA PRO A 205 -15.99 3.62 -3.94
C PRO A 205 -15.20 4.24 -5.11
N LEU A 206 -14.27 3.47 -5.68
CA LEU A 206 -13.35 3.96 -6.71
C LEU A 206 -13.96 3.85 -8.11
N VAL A 207 -14.92 2.95 -8.30
CA VAL A 207 -15.67 2.73 -9.54
C VAL A 207 -17.17 2.87 -9.24
N GLY A 208 -17.90 3.61 -10.08
CA GLY A 208 -19.36 3.63 -10.06
C GLY A 208 -20.04 4.56 -9.04
N ALA A 209 -19.32 5.46 -8.37
CA ALA A 209 -19.95 6.57 -7.67
C ALA A 209 -20.46 7.60 -8.70
N GLY A 210 -21.67 7.38 -9.23
CA GLY A 210 -22.48 8.47 -9.77
C GLY A 210 -22.67 9.56 -8.69
N PRO A 211 -23.07 10.79 -9.07
CA PRO A 211 -23.28 11.86 -8.10
C PRO A 211 -24.24 11.38 -7.01
N THR A 212 -23.74 11.26 -5.78
CA THR A 212 -24.56 10.99 -4.61
C THR A 212 -25.35 12.24 -4.27
N ASP A 213 -26.41 12.50 -5.05
CA ASP A 213 -27.48 13.37 -4.61
C ASP A 213 -28.22 12.63 -3.49
N THR A 214 -28.03 13.09 -2.26
CA THR A 214 -28.70 12.59 -1.05
C THR A 214 -30.17 13.01 -0.96
N ARG A 215 -30.85 13.31 -2.08
CA ARG A 215 -32.28 13.58 -2.11
C ARG A 215 -32.92 13.03 -3.39
N SER A 216 -33.99 12.26 -3.19
CA SER A 216 -34.93 11.73 -4.19
C SER A 216 -34.49 10.49 -4.98
N ALA A 217 -35.00 9.33 -4.55
CA ALA A 217 -35.75 8.44 -5.45
C ALA A 217 -36.57 7.42 -4.64
N MET A 218 -37.81 7.79 -4.31
CA MET A 218 -38.87 6.80 -4.19
C MET A 218 -39.33 6.40 -5.60
N GLY A 219 -39.23 5.11 -5.93
CA GLY A 219 -40.02 4.39 -6.94
C GLY A 219 -39.57 4.49 -8.42
N PRO A 220 -40.02 3.59 -9.31
CA PRO A 220 -41.07 2.58 -9.15
C PRO A 220 -40.55 1.13 -9.13
N GLY A 221 -41.35 0.23 -8.57
CA GLY A 221 -41.02 -1.19 -8.42
C GLY A 221 -40.93 -1.95 -9.74
N CYS A 222 -39.99 -2.90 -9.80
CA CYS A 222 -39.98 -3.95 -10.81
C CYS A 222 -41.01 -5.04 -10.45
N PRO A 223 -41.82 -5.51 -11.42
CA PRO A 223 -42.76 -6.60 -11.19
C PRO A 223 -42.01 -7.94 -11.21
N GLY A 224 -42.39 -8.87 -10.33
CA GLY A 224 -42.04 -10.29 -10.52
C GLY A 224 -41.28 -10.99 -9.38
N ARG A 225 -41.50 -10.64 -8.11
CA ARG A 225 -41.11 -11.56 -7.02
C ARG A 225 -42.23 -11.68 -5.98
N PRO A 226 -42.74 -12.89 -5.68
CA PRO A 226 -43.79 -13.04 -4.68
C PRO A 226 -43.22 -12.76 -3.28
N PRO A 227 -43.98 -12.08 -2.40
CA PRO A 227 -43.52 -11.75 -1.06
C PRO A 227 -43.45 -13.00 -0.17
N ALA A 228 -42.35 -13.14 0.56
CA ALA A 228 -42.24 -14.10 1.65
C ALA A 228 -43.15 -13.66 2.82
N LYS A 229 -43.97 -14.59 3.32
CA LYS A 229 -44.92 -14.36 4.41
C LYS A 229 -44.21 -14.04 5.73
N PRO A 230 -44.75 -13.14 6.57
CA PRO A 230 -44.24 -12.89 7.92
C PRO A 230 -44.91 -13.81 8.95
N GLY A 231 -44.11 -14.32 9.89
CA GLY A 231 -44.64 -14.80 11.17
C GLY A 231 -43.91 -16.01 11.73
N SER A 232 -43.14 -15.81 12.80
CA SER A 232 -43.42 -16.45 14.08
C SER A 232 -42.57 -15.84 15.19
N ARG A 233 -43.27 -15.25 16.17
CA ARG A 233 -42.78 -14.89 17.50
C ARG A 233 -42.19 -16.12 18.20
N LEU A 234 -41.24 -15.88 19.11
CA LEU A 234 -40.95 -16.53 20.41
C LEU A 234 -39.56 -15.99 20.83
N ALA A 235 -39.22 -15.65 22.06
CA ALA A 235 -39.92 -15.36 23.31
C ALA A 235 -38.87 -14.65 24.18
N ALA A 236 -39.30 -13.74 25.04
CA ALA A 236 -38.45 -13.01 25.95
C ALA A 236 -38.06 -13.83 27.19
N GLY A 237 -36.82 -13.61 27.66
CA GLY A 237 -36.44 -13.59 29.08
C GLY A 237 -35.56 -14.75 29.58
N PRO A 238 -34.91 -14.61 30.77
CA PRO A 238 -34.76 -13.41 31.60
C PRO A 238 -33.29 -13.04 31.93
N GLN A 239 -33.13 -11.81 32.42
CA GLN A 239 -31.98 -11.33 33.20
C GLN A 239 -31.84 -12.11 34.52
N ALA A 240 -30.61 -12.27 34.99
CA ALA A 240 -30.30 -12.48 36.40
C ALA A 240 -29.07 -11.65 36.77
N ASP A 241 -29.26 -10.83 37.80
CA ASP A 241 -28.30 -9.95 38.47
C ASP A 241 -27.32 -10.70 39.37
N SER A 242 -26.25 -9.96 39.76
CA SER A 242 -25.52 -10.08 41.04
C SER A 242 -24.55 -11.27 41.18
N LEU A 243 -23.33 -11.19 41.74
CA LEU A 243 -22.78 -10.33 42.79
C LEU A 243 -21.25 -10.59 42.96
N ALA A 244 -20.59 -9.68 43.69
CA ALA A 244 -19.47 -9.92 44.62
C ALA A 244 -18.01 -10.06 44.12
N THR A 245 -17.32 -8.92 44.21
CA THR A 245 -16.02 -8.69 44.86
C THR A 245 -15.58 -9.75 45.89
N VAL A 246 -14.35 -10.27 45.76
CA VAL A 246 -13.50 -10.69 46.90
C VAL A 246 -12.03 -10.38 46.58
N SER A 247 -11.41 -9.67 47.50
CA SER A 247 -9.97 -9.38 47.59
C SER A 247 -9.24 -10.46 48.40
N SER A 248 -8.02 -10.79 47.99
CA SER A 248 -6.89 -11.24 48.83
C SER A 248 -5.68 -11.36 47.87
N GLY A 249 -4.46 -10.87 48.13
CA GLY A 249 -3.83 -10.48 49.38
C GLY A 249 -2.87 -11.56 49.85
N VAL A 250 -1.76 -11.81 49.15
CA VAL A 250 -0.59 -12.52 49.72
C VAL A 250 0.72 -11.94 49.15
N LYS A 251 1.61 -11.60 50.11
CA LYS A 251 2.99 -11.10 49.99
C LYS A 251 3.95 -12.11 49.32
N GLY A 252 5.00 -11.57 48.70
CA GLY A 252 6.16 -12.33 48.20
C GLY A 252 7.06 -12.91 49.29
N PRO A 253 8.24 -13.44 48.88
CA PRO A 253 9.47 -12.81 49.32
C PRO A 253 10.51 -12.59 48.19
N ASP A 254 11.30 -11.53 48.38
CA ASP A 254 12.62 -11.30 47.77
C ASP A 254 13.57 -12.48 48.01
N VAL A 255 14.34 -12.88 46.98
CA VAL A 255 15.77 -13.23 47.16
C VAL A 255 16.56 -12.90 45.88
N THR A 256 17.62 -12.16 46.12
CA THR A 256 18.79 -11.78 45.33
C THR A 256 19.51 -12.91 44.58
N GLY A 257 20.10 -12.60 43.41
CA GLY A 257 21.19 -13.42 42.85
C GLY A 257 21.45 -13.20 41.36
N MET A 258 22.32 -12.24 41.03
CA MET A 258 23.04 -12.18 39.75
C MET A 258 23.99 -13.39 39.61
N PRO A 259 24.26 -13.85 38.39
CA PRO A 259 25.56 -13.52 37.83
C PRO A 259 25.52 -13.08 36.36
N GLU A 260 26.42 -12.15 36.08
CA GLU A 260 26.86 -11.72 34.74
C GLU A 260 27.35 -12.93 33.93
N GLN A 261 26.85 -13.07 32.71
CA GLN A 261 27.50 -13.86 31.67
C GLN A 261 27.59 -13.04 30.39
N GLY A 262 28.82 -13.01 29.89
CA GLY A 262 29.36 -12.03 28.96
C GLY A 262 28.79 -12.08 27.54
N ALA A 263 28.92 -10.94 26.89
CA ALA A 263 28.69 -10.75 25.48
C ALA A 263 29.67 -11.62 24.66
N PRO A 264 29.19 -12.35 23.64
CA PRO A 264 30.08 -12.98 22.68
C PRO A 264 30.72 -11.90 21.79
N GLY A 265 32.06 -11.91 21.76
CA GLY A 265 32.90 -10.95 21.08
C GLY A 265 32.69 -10.89 19.58
N MET A 266 32.81 -9.67 19.05
CA MET A 266 32.94 -9.35 17.63
C MET A 266 34.34 -9.81 17.16
N PRO A 267 34.48 -10.55 16.05
CA PRO A 267 35.80 -10.81 15.50
C PRO A 267 36.36 -9.55 14.82
N GLU A 268 37.65 -9.36 15.06
CA GLU A 268 38.50 -8.25 14.64
C GLU A 268 38.55 -8.05 13.12
N ARG A 269 38.78 -6.78 12.75
CA ARG A 269 39.10 -6.34 11.39
C ARG A 269 40.41 -6.99 10.92
N VAL A 270 40.37 -7.66 9.77
CA VAL A 270 41.56 -8.09 9.02
C VAL A 270 41.95 -6.98 8.03
N PRO A 271 43.26 -6.74 7.77
CA PRO A 271 43.74 -5.58 7.02
C PRO A 271 43.43 -5.64 5.52
N THR A 272 43.21 -4.46 4.94
CA THR A 272 43.16 -4.22 3.49
C THR A 272 44.53 -4.47 2.85
N GLY A 273 44.67 -5.59 2.15
CA GLY A 273 45.75 -5.85 1.21
C GLY A 273 45.18 -5.99 -0.20
N VAL A 274 45.41 -5.01 -1.06
CA VAL A 274 45.23 -5.12 -2.51
C VAL A 274 46.52 -5.71 -3.08
N PRO A 275 46.43 -6.78 -3.87
CA PRO A 275 47.04 -6.71 -5.19
C PRO A 275 46.09 -7.23 -6.28
N GLY A 276 46.15 -6.58 -7.43
CA GLY A 276 45.25 -6.78 -8.55
C GLY A 276 45.27 -8.18 -9.15
N SER A 277 44.10 -8.58 -9.65
CA SER A 277 43.95 -9.46 -10.80
C SER A 277 42.57 -9.19 -11.40
N ASP A 278 42.53 -8.87 -12.70
CA ASP A 278 41.33 -8.85 -13.52
C ASP A 278 40.56 -10.17 -13.39
N PRO A 279 39.26 -10.16 -13.06
CA PRO A 279 38.36 -11.23 -13.43
C PRO A 279 37.54 -10.78 -14.63
N ALA A 280 37.74 -11.50 -15.74
CA ALA A 280 37.00 -11.40 -16.98
C ALA A 280 35.50 -11.08 -16.77
N ALA A 281 35.02 -10.07 -17.49
CA ALA A 281 33.62 -9.76 -17.63
C ALA A 281 32.85 -11.03 -18.06
N MET A 282 32.08 -11.60 -17.15
CA MET A 282 31.07 -12.58 -17.50
C MET A 282 30.01 -11.86 -18.34
N PRO A 283 29.70 -12.30 -19.57
CA PRO A 283 28.59 -11.72 -20.32
C PRO A 283 27.30 -11.97 -19.53
N LEU A 284 26.63 -10.89 -19.13
CA LEU A 284 25.24 -10.97 -18.67
C LEU A 284 24.43 -11.65 -19.78
N PRO A 285 23.55 -12.63 -19.45
CA PRO A 285 22.68 -13.20 -20.46
C PRO A 285 21.87 -12.07 -21.10
N GLU A 286 21.91 -11.99 -22.44
CA GLU A 286 21.02 -11.13 -23.22
C GLU A 286 19.58 -11.48 -22.85
N LEU A 287 18.99 -10.68 -21.96
CA LEU A 287 17.55 -10.62 -21.80
C LEU A 287 17.01 -10.12 -23.13
N ASP A 288 16.40 -11.03 -23.90
CA ASP A 288 15.61 -10.75 -25.09
C ASP A 288 14.77 -9.49 -24.87
N ARG A 289 15.28 -8.36 -25.37
CA ARG A 289 14.57 -7.09 -25.42
C ARG A 289 13.56 -7.20 -26.54
N GLN A 290 12.46 -7.90 -26.29
CA GLN A 290 11.32 -7.75 -27.18
C GLN A 290 10.82 -6.30 -27.09
N PRO A 291 10.74 -5.56 -28.21
CA PRO A 291 10.11 -4.25 -28.22
C PRO A 291 8.64 -4.45 -27.85
N PHE A 292 8.19 -3.80 -26.78
CA PHE A 292 6.78 -3.73 -26.46
C PHE A 292 6.06 -3.10 -27.66
N PRO A 293 5.08 -3.79 -28.29
CA PRO A 293 4.34 -3.20 -29.39
C PRO A 293 3.62 -1.95 -28.89
N GLY A 294 3.85 -0.85 -29.62
CA GLY A 294 3.23 0.43 -29.36
C GLY A 294 1.73 0.34 -29.58
N GLU A 295 0.98 0.19 -28.50
CA GLU A 295 -0.45 0.44 -28.53
C GLU A 295 -0.69 1.94 -28.32
N THR A 296 -1.27 2.57 -29.32
CA THR A 296 -1.86 3.90 -29.24
C THR A 296 -3.10 3.84 -28.34
N TYR A 297 -3.00 4.37 -27.13
CA TYR A 297 -4.07 4.33 -26.12
C TYR A 297 -5.10 5.44 -26.36
N GLY A 298 -6.15 5.11 -27.10
CA GLY A 298 -7.38 5.88 -27.18
C GLY A 298 -8.39 5.45 -26.10
N ALA A 299 -9.11 6.43 -25.55
CA ALA A 299 -10.28 6.36 -24.66
C ALA A 299 -10.07 5.95 -23.19
N ALA A 300 -9.83 6.97 -22.35
CA ALA A 300 -9.79 6.96 -20.89
C ALA A 300 -11.13 6.68 -20.17
N ALA A 301 -12.05 5.90 -20.75
CA ALA A 301 -13.45 5.90 -20.31
C ALA A 301 -13.91 4.70 -19.45
N ALA A 302 -13.11 3.64 -19.27
CA ALA A 302 -13.59 2.44 -18.56
C ALA A 302 -13.30 2.42 -17.04
N THR A 303 -12.36 3.24 -16.55
CA THR A 303 -12.01 3.31 -15.10
C THR A 303 -12.10 4.73 -14.52
N GLY A 304 -12.26 5.77 -15.33
CA GLY A 304 -12.34 7.17 -14.85
C GLY A 304 -11.04 7.71 -14.21
N LEU A 305 -9.94 6.97 -14.24
CA LEU A 305 -8.67 7.33 -13.60
C LEU A 305 -7.79 8.20 -14.51
N SER A 306 -8.31 9.34 -14.96
CA SER A 306 -7.51 10.36 -15.64
C SER A 306 -7.20 11.50 -14.68
N GLY A 307 -5.91 11.81 -14.50
CA GLY A 307 -5.47 12.96 -13.69
C GLY A 307 -5.62 12.72 -12.19
N ILE A 308 -4.91 11.72 -11.67
CA ILE A 308 -4.85 11.46 -10.23
C ILE A 308 -3.77 12.36 -9.62
N THR A 309 -4.16 13.14 -8.62
CA THR A 309 -3.20 13.97 -7.87
C THR A 309 -2.90 13.30 -6.54
N CYS A 310 -1.64 13.33 -6.12
CA CYS A 310 -1.16 12.76 -4.88
C CYS A 310 -0.50 13.86 -4.06
N ARG A 311 -1.00 14.12 -2.85
CA ARG A 311 -0.31 14.94 -1.85
C ARG A 311 0.45 14.01 -0.92
N VAL A 312 1.71 14.36 -0.65
CA VAL A 312 2.53 13.75 0.40
C VAL A 312 2.87 14.83 1.40
N THR A 313 2.41 14.71 2.65
CA THR A 313 2.79 15.60 3.75
C THR A 313 3.72 14.89 4.71
N THR A 314 4.57 15.66 5.37
CA THR A 314 5.60 15.14 6.28
C THR A 314 5.33 15.66 7.68
N ALA A 315 5.11 14.75 8.61
CA ALA A 315 4.98 15.08 10.02
C ALA A 315 6.35 15.42 10.63
N SER A 316 6.35 16.05 11.80
CA SER A 316 7.58 16.40 12.52
C SER A 316 8.40 15.19 12.97
N ASP A 317 7.77 14.02 13.10
CA ASP A 317 8.45 12.74 13.40
C ASP A 317 9.00 12.05 12.13
N GLY A 318 8.93 12.72 10.97
CA GLY A 318 9.43 12.23 9.69
C GLY A 318 8.49 11.25 8.98
N LYS A 319 7.36 10.86 9.60
CA LYS A 319 6.38 9.98 8.93
C LYS A 319 5.64 10.73 7.84
N LEU A 320 5.25 9.97 6.81
CA LEU A 320 4.55 10.51 5.65
C LEU A 320 3.06 10.19 5.71
N THR A 321 2.24 11.17 5.38
CA THR A 321 0.83 10.97 5.03
C THR A 321 0.68 11.18 3.54
N VAL A 322 -0.05 10.28 2.88
CA VAL A 322 -0.26 10.29 1.43
C VAL A 322 -1.74 10.27 1.13
N GLU A 323 -2.20 11.26 0.39
CA GLU A 323 -3.59 11.43 0.01
C GLU A 323 -3.70 11.48 -1.50
N THR A 324 -4.58 10.68 -2.08
CA THR A 324 -4.86 10.70 -3.51
C THR A 324 -6.21 11.30 -3.81
N PHE A 325 -6.29 12.06 -4.90
CA PHE A 325 -7.45 12.81 -5.31
C PHE A 325 -7.75 12.59 -6.78
N THR A 326 -9.03 12.55 -7.10
CA THR A 326 -9.56 12.76 -8.45
C THR A 326 -9.32 14.19 -8.93
N ALA A 327 -9.49 14.41 -10.24
CA ALA A 327 -9.43 15.74 -10.84
C ALA A 327 -10.48 16.72 -10.27
N ASP A 328 -11.66 16.22 -9.86
CA ASP A 328 -12.71 17.01 -9.18
C ASP A 328 -12.48 17.18 -7.67
N GLY A 329 -11.37 16.65 -7.14
CA GLY A 329 -10.95 16.86 -5.75
C GLY A 329 -11.55 15.89 -4.74
N ARG A 330 -12.22 14.82 -5.16
CA ARG A 330 -12.64 13.75 -4.24
C ARG A 330 -11.43 12.92 -3.82
N ALA A 331 -11.26 12.71 -2.52
CA ALA A 331 -10.24 11.83 -1.96
C ALA A 331 -10.56 10.35 -2.27
N LEU A 332 -9.55 9.58 -2.66
CA LEU A 332 -9.69 8.19 -3.12
C LEU A 332 -9.05 7.20 -2.15
N ILE A 333 -7.79 7.43 -1.81
CA ILE A 333 -6.99 6.61 -0.89
C ILE A 333 -6.20 7.53 0.03
N CYS A 334 -6.14 7.16 1.30
CA CYS A 334 -5.33 7.83 2.31
C CYS A 334 -4.44 6.82 3.05
N TRP A 335 -3.13 7.07 3.06
CA TRP A 335 -2.15 6.39 3.90
C TRP A 335 -1.68 7.34 5.00
N LEU A 336 -1.73 6.91 6.25
CA LEU A 336 -1.36 7.75 7.40
C LEU A 336 -0.09 7.24 8.04
N GLY A 337 0.82 8.16 8.35
CA GLY A 337 1.99 7.86 9.17
C GLY A 337 2.79 6.66 8.66
N LEU A 338 3.13 6.65 7.37
CA LEU A 338 3.89 5.58 6.74
C LEU A 338 5.26 5.41 7.41
N ASP A 339 5.55 4.17 7.82
CA ASP A 339 6.89 3.70 8.17
C ASP A 339 7.52 3.10 6.91
N LEU A 340 8.45 3.83 6.31
CA LEU A 340 9.18 3.43 5.12
C LEU A 340 10.60 3.04 5.52
N ARG A 341 11.01 1.81 5.18
CA ARG A 341 12.34 1.29 5.53
C ARG A 341 13.25 1.24 4.31
N PRO A 342 14.52 1.69 4.42
CA PRO A 342 15.50 1.53 3.37
C PRO A 342 15.67 0.05 3.02
N VAL A 343 15.76 -0.24 1.73
CA VAL A 343 16.27 -1.52 1.24
C VAL A 343 17.54 -1.25 0.45
N GLY A 344 18.54 -2.11 0.63
CA GLY A 344 19.89 -1.94 0.08
C GLY A 344 19.97 -2.14 -1.44
N ILE A 345 19.11 -1.48 -2.21
CA ILE A 345 19.02 -1.60 -3.66
C ILE A 345 19.86 -0.50 -4.30
N SER A 346 20.77 -0.90 -5.18
CA SER A 346 21.53 0.04 -5.98
C SER A 346 20.63 0.80 -6.95
N ILE A 347 20.62 2.11 -6.77
CA ILE A 347 19.99 3.07 -7.67
C ILE A 347 20.84 3.17 -8.94
N SER A 348 20.20 3.06 -10.11
CA SER A 348 20.92 3.13 -11.38
C SER A 348 21.51 4.54 -11.62
N GLY A 349 22.59 4.67 -12.39
CA GLY A 349 23.12 5.99 -12.74
C GLY A 349 22.10 6.87 -13.49
N SER A 350 21.17 6.28 -14.23
CA SER A 350 20.06 6.98 -14.89
C SER A 350 19.01 7.55 -13.92
N ALA A 351 18.93 7.03 -12.70
CA ALA A 351 18.03 7.54 -11.67
C ALA A 351 18.58 8.78 -10.96
N GLN A 352 19.91 8.95 -10.97
CA GLN A 352 20.59 10.05 -10.31
C GLN A 352 20.05 11.41 -10.77
N GLY A 353 19.77 11.57 -12.07
CA GLY A 353 19.19 12.80 -12.61
C GLY A 353 17.80 13.16 -12.05
N LEU A 354 16.94 12.18 -11.73
CA LEU A 354 15.67 12.47 -11.04
C LEU A 354 15.90 12.89 -9.59
N ILE A 355 16.82 12.22 -8.91
CA ILE A 355 17.14 12.52 -7.51
C ILE A 355 17.68 13.94 -7.40
N GLU A 356 18.63 14.30 -8.26
CA GLU A 356 19.22 15.63 -8.33
C GLU A 356 18.19 16.69 -8.68
N ALA A 357 17.30 16.42 -9.64
CA ALA A 357 16.23 17.35 -9.97
C ALA A 357 15.26 17.55 -8.80
N LEU A 358 14.85 16.48 -8.10
CA LEU A 358 14.00 16.60 -6.91
C LEU A 358 14.70 17.35 -5.79
N ALA A 359 15.99 17.10 -5.56
CA ALA A 359 16.77 17.81 -4.56
C ALA A 359 16.88 19.31 -4.89
N ALA A 360 17.15 19.66 -6.15
CA ALA A 360 17.21 21.05 -6.60
C ALA A 360 15.88 21.80 -6.41
N LEU A 361 14.74 21.12 -6.56
CA LEU A 361 13.43 21.72 -6.29
C LEU A 361 13.23 22.09 -4.81
N GLN A 362 13.89 21.39 -3.87
CA GLN A 362 13.81 21.73 -2.45
C GLN A 362 14.56 23.01 -2.13
N GLU A 363 15.73 23.21 -2.74
CA GLU A 363 16.56 24.40 -2.51
C GLU A 363 15.85 25.68 -2.97
N VAL A 364 15.08 25.62 -4.06
CA VAL A 364 14.30 26.75 -4.57
C VAL A 364 13.08 27.08 -3.68
N ALA A 365 12.60 26.11 -2.90
CA ALA A 365 11.43 26.26 -2.05
C ALA A 365 11.74 26.73 -0.62
N ALA A 366 13.03 26.74 -0.22
CA ALA A 366 13.53 27.14 1.10
C ALA A 366 13.83 28.64 1.19
#